data_AF-A0A6L6EDW3-F1
#
_entry.id   AF-A0A6L6EDW3-F1
#
_cell.length_a   1.000
_cell.length_b   1.000
_cell.length_c   1.000
_cell.angle_alpha   90.00
_cell.angle_beta   90.00
_cell.angle_gamma   90.00
#
_symmetry.space_group_name_H-M   'P 1'
#
loop_
_entity.id
_entity.type
_entity.pdbx_description
1 polymer ?
#
loop_
_entity_poly.entity_id
_entity_poly.type
_entity_poly.pdbx_seq_one_letter_code
_entity_poly.pdbx_strand_id
1 'polypeptide(L)'
;PIPVHVIDSRTVGMALGFGVIAAAQAAEEGLDSQTVIQRAQLRMKATSIFFSVANLENLRRSGRISRGASLLATALAIRPILTVDDGEVVAVERVRTAAKAMVRLEEMAVAATAGRAVDVAVHHLGAQSQAEAVVARLRSVLTGLGDVSNTEVGAVVGTHVGPGAIAVVIAPRV
;
A
#
# COMPACT_ATOMS: atom_id res chain seq x y z
N PRO A 1 -1.05 35.35 -9.74
CA PRO A 1 -1.45 34.11 -9.01
C PRO A 1 -0.70 32.89 -9.53
N ILE A 2 -0.22 32.02 -8.63
CA ILE A 2 0.45 30.76 -8.99
C ILE A 2 -0.64 29.72 -9.29
N PRO A 3 -0.65 29.05 -10.46
CA PRO A 3 -1.61 27.99 -10.75
C PRO A 3 -1.49 26.83 -9.75
N VAL A 4 -2.63 26.31 -9.29
CA VAL A 4 -2.69 25.18 -8.35
C VAL A 4 -3.56 24.09 -8.94
N HIS A 5 -3.03 22.86 -8.99
CA HIS A 5 -3.74 21.67 -9.42
C HIS A 5 -3.87 20.72 -8.24
N VAL A 6 -5.09 20.19 -8.02
CA VAL A 6 -5.38 19.25 -6.92
C VAL A 6 -5.65 17.88 -7.52
N ILE A 7 -4.98 16.85 -7.00
CA ILE A 7 -5.16 15.47 -7.41
C ILE A 7 -5.71 14.70 -6.22
N ASP A 8 -6.87 14.07 -6.39
CA ASP A 8 -7.34 13.02 -5.49
C ASP A 8 -6.57 11.74 -5.81
N SER A 9 -5.79 11.26 -4.83
CA SER A 9 -4.92 10.09 -4.99
C SER A 9 -5.69 8.78 -4.98
N ARG A 10 -6.88 8.75 -4.36
CA ARG A 10 -7.65 7.53 -4.06
C ARG A 10 -6.82 6.43 -3.36
N THR A 11 -5.75 6.82 -2.67
CA THR A 11 -4.84 5.90 -1.96
C THR A 11 -4.02 6.64 -0.90
N VAL A 12 -3.22 5.90 -0.11
CA VAL A 12 -2.47 6.41 1.05
C VAL A 12 -1.09 5.77 1.15
N GLY A 13 -0.23 6.33 2.01
CA GLY A 13 1.12 5.83 2.24
C GLY A 13 1.99 5.95 0.99
N MET A 14 2.89 4.98 0.77
CA MET A 14 3.76 5.03 -0.40
C MET A 14 3.05 4.78 -1.73
N ALA A 15 1.81 4.29 -1.73
CA ALA A 15 1.04 4.25 -2.99
C ALA A 15 0.80 5.66 -3.53
N LEU A 16 0.50 6.62 -2.64
CA LEU A 16 0.51 8.05 -2.95
C LEU A 16 1.95 8.56 -3.13
N GLY A 17 2.86 8.19 -2.23
CA GLY A 17 4.25 8.64 -2.24
C GLY A 17 4.99 8.39 -3.57
N PHE A 18 4.79 7.23 -4.21
CA PHE A 18 5.36 6.95 -5.53
C PHE A 18 4.78 7.84 -6.63
N GLY A 19 3.50 8.21 -6.53
CA GLY A 19 2.91 9.23 -7.40
C GLY A 19 3.57 10.60 -7.24
N VAL A 20 3.84 11.00 -6.00
CA VAL A 20 4.53 12.27 -5.69
C VAL A 20 5.96 12.25 -6.21
N ILE A 21 6.70 11.15 -6.04
CA ILE A 21 8.06 10.98 -6.57
C ILE A 21 8.05 11.09 -8.10
N ALA A 22 7.11 10.44 -8.78
CA ALA A 22 6.99 10.54 -10.24
C ALA A 22 6.66 11.97 -10.72
N ALA A 23 5.82 12.72 -9.97
CA ALA A 23 5.59 14.14 -10.25
C ALA A 23 6.85 14.99 -10.07
N ALA A 24 7.61 14.76 -8.99
CA ALA A 24 8.84 15.50 -8.73
C ALA A 24 9.88 15.26 -9.83
N GLN A 25 10.08 14.00 -10.23
CA GLN A 25 10.97 13.63 -11.34
C GLN A 25 10.55 14.30 -12.65
N ALA A 26 9.26 14.25 -13.00
CA ALA A 26 8.74 14.92 -14.19
C ALA A 26 8.95 16.46 -14.17
N ALA A 27 8.85 17.07 -12.99
CA ALA A 27 9.09 18.51 -12.83
C ALA A 27 10.59 18.85 -12.93
N GLU A 28 11.48 18.02 -12.37
CA GLU A 28 12.93 18.15 -12.51
C GLU A 28 13.39 17.99 -13.97
N GLU A 29 12.70 17.16 -14.75
CA GLU A 29 12.90 17.03 -16.21
C GLU A 29 12.41 18.27 -17.00
N GLY A 30 11.77 19.24 -16.35
CA GLY A 30 11.26 20.46 -16.97
C GLY A 30 9.95 20.28 -17.75
N LEU A 31 9.19 19.21 -17.48
CA LEU A 31 7.89 18.96 -18.12
C LEU A 31 6.82 19.93 -17.62
N ASP A 32 5.79 20.17 -18.44
CA ASP A 32 4.67 21.04 -18.08
C ASP A 32 3.77 20.45 -16.99
N SER A 33 2.93 21.29 -16.39
CA SER A 33 2.08 20.89 -15.26
C SER A 33 1.09 19.77 -15.62
N GLN A 34 0.61 19.70 -16.85
CA GLN A 34 -0.31 18.64 -17.27
C GLN A 34 0.40 17.30 -17.35
N THR A 35 1.62 17.29 -17.87
CA THR A 35 2.46 16.09 -17.97
C THR A 35 2.88 15.60 -16.58
N VAL A 36 3.23 16.50 -15.66
CA VAL A 36 3.51 16.18 -14.25
C VAL A 36 2.30 15.50 -13.58
N ILE A 37 1.10 16.06 -13.76
CA ILE A 37 -0.16 15.49 -13.22
C ILE A 37 -0.39 14.08 -13.79
N GLN A 38 -0.23 13.91 -15.10
CA GLN A 38 -0.42 12.62 -15.77
C GLN A 38 0.55 11.57 -15.27
N ARG A 39 1.83 11.92 -15.09
CA ARG A 39 2.87 11.02 -14.53
C ARG A 39 2.51 10.56 -13.11
N ALA A 40 2.10 11.48 -12.25
CA ALA A 40 1.66 11.15 -10.90
C ALA A 40 0.45 10.22 -10.90
N GLN A 41 -0.59 10.54 -11.68
CA GLN A 41 -1.81 9.74 -11.77
C GLN A 41 -1.55 8.35 -12.35
N LEU A 42 -0.74 8.25 -13.42
CA LEU A 42 -0.34 6.98 -14.01
C LEU A 42 0.39 6.12 -12.98
N ARG A 43 1.33 6.71 -12.24
CA ARG A 43 2.11 5.99 -11.24
C ARG A 43 1.25 5.50 -10.08
N MET A 44 0.36 6.34 -9.54
CA MET A 44 -0.59 5.95 -8.49
C MET A 44 -1.53 4.84 -8.97
N LYS A 45 -2.11 4.98 -10.17
CA LYS A 45 -3.03 3.99 -10.75
C LYS A 45 -2.37 2.64 -10.97
N ALA A 46 -1.09 2.63 -11.34
CA ALA A 46 -0.34 1.39 -11.54
C ALA A 46 0.12 0.73 -10.23
N THR A 47 0.07 1.46 -9.11
CA THR A 47 0.59 1.00 -7.82
C THR A 47 -0.46 0.21 -7.04
N SER A 48 -0.04 -0.94 -6.53
CA SER A 48 -0.86 -1.81 -5.68
C SER A 48 -0.44 -1.67 -4.22
N ILE A 49 -1.41 -1.69 -3.30
CA ILE A 49 -1.17 -1.75 -1.85
C ILE A 49 -1.96 -2.92 -1.26
N PHE A 50 -1.26 -3.83 -0.59
CA PHE A 50 -1.88 -4.91 0.17
C PHE A 50 -1.47 -4.82 1.62
N PHE A 51 -2.39 -5.04 2.53
CA PHE A 51 -2.08 -4.94 3.95
C PHE A 51 -2.90 -5.88 4.82
N SER A 52 -2.34 -6.23 5.97
CA SER A 52 -3.00 -7.01 6.99
C SER A 52 -2.99 -6.22 8.30
N VAL A 53 -4.09 -6.32 9.02
CA VAL A 53 -4.25 -5.75 10.37
C VAL A 53 -4.43 -6.87 11.41
N ALA A 54 -4.19 -6.57 12.69
CA ALA A 54 -4.41 -7.53 13.76
C ALA A 54 -5.90 -7.85 13.96
N ASN A 55 -6.76 -6.84 13.77
CA ASN A 55 -8.21 -6.96 13.75
C ASN A 55 -8.82 -5.76 13.00
N LEU A 56 -10.09 -5.86 12.63
CA LEU A 56 -10.80 -4.83 11.87
C LEU A 56 -11.37 -3.68 12.73
N GLU A 57 -11.20 -3.71 14.05
CA GLU A 57 -11.94 -2.81 14.96
C GLU A 57 -11.57 -1.34 14.76
N ASN A 58 -10.29 -1.02 14.56
CA ASN A 58 -9.85 0.36 14.32
C ASN A 58 -10.39 0.92 12.99
N LEU A 59 -10.34 0.12 11.93
CA LEU A 59 -10.90 0.49 10.63
C LEU A 59 -12.43 0.66 10.71
N ARG A 60 -13.11 -0.22 11.45
CA ARG A 60 -14.56 -0.17 11.67
C ARG A 60 -14.96 1.07 12.46
N ARG A 61 -14.32 1.32 13.62
CA ARG A 61 -14.62 2.47 14.49
C ARG A 61 -14.35 3.80 13.80
N SER A 62 -13.33 3.85 12.96
CA SER A 62 -13.03 5.04 12.18
C SER A 62 -13.84 5.16 10.89
N GLY A 63 -14.58 4.12 10.49
CA GLY A 63 -15.39 4.14 9.26
C GLY A 63 -14.55 4.08 7.98
N ARG A 64 -13.29 3.63 8.04
CA ARG A 64 -12.38 3.53 6.89
C ARG A 64 -12.50 2.22 6.11
N ILE A 65 -13.26 1.25 6.60
CA ILE A 65 -13.55 -0.01 5.90
C ILE A 65 -14.94 0.03 5.26
N SER A 66 -15.04 -0.40 4.01
CA SER A 66 -16.31 -0.40 3.29
C SER A 66 -17.33 -1.34 3.96
N ARG A 67 -18.57 -0.87 4.07
CA ARG A 67 -19.66 -1.59 4.78
C ARG A 67 -20.18 -2.81 4.00
N GLY A 68 -19.85 -2.92 2.71
CA GLY A 68 -20.24 -4.03 1.84
C GLY A 68 -19.49 -5.34 2.10
N ALA A 69 -18.45 -5.33 2.94
CA ALA A 69 -17.72 -6.53 3.29
C ALA A 69 -18.56 -7.42 4.24
N SER A 70 -19.02 -8.57 3.74
CA SER A 70 -19.62 -9.69 4.49
C SER A 70 -18.76 -10.27 5.64
N LEU A 71 -17.64 -9.61 5.92
CA LEU A 71 -16.63 -9.87 6.95
C LEU A 71 -16.99 -9.31 8.31
N LEU A 72 -17.84 -8.28 8.36
CA LEU A 72 -18.11 -7.55 9.60
C LEU A 72 -18.92 -8.36 10.63
N ALA A 73 -19.64 -9.41 10.19
CA ALA A 73 -20.48 -10.21 11.08
C ALA A 73 -19.71 -11.26 11.91
N THR A 74 -18.48 -11.64 11.51
CA THR A 74 -17.74 -12.78 12.13
C THR A 74 -16.27 -12.46 12.42
N ALA A 75 -15.90 -11.18 12.59
CA ALA A 75 -14.51 -10.72 12.58
C ALA A 75 -13.67 -11.09 13.83
N LEU A 76 -14.24 -11.73 14.85
CA LEU A 76 -13.44 -12.25 15.96
C LEU A 76 -12.54 -13.39 15.42
N ALA A 77 -11.22 -13.18 15.48
CA ALA A 77 -10.15 -14.13 15.16
C ALA A 77 -9.73 -14.31 13.67
N ILE A 78 -9.93 -13.31 12.81
CA ILE A 78 -9.33 -13.29 11.46
C ILE A 78 -8.35 -12.13 11.30
N ARG A 79 -7.28 -12.35 10.50
CA ARG A 79 -6.32 -11.32 10.07
C ARG A 79 -6.48 -11.12 8.56
N PRO A 80 -7.45 -10.33 8.10
CA PRO A 80 -7.76 -10.26 6.67
C PRO A 80 -6.62 -9.59 5.89
N ILE A 81 -6.51 -9.96 4.61
CA ILE A 81 -5.76 -9.17 3.63
C ILE A 81 -6.71 -8.15 3.01
N LEU A 82 -6.26 -6.91 2.99
CA LEU A 82 -6.99 -5.73 2.57
C LEU A 82 -6.23 -5.03 1.45
N THR A 83 -6.95 -4.26 0.64
CA THR A 83 -6.40 -3.33 -0.36
C THR A 83 -7.15 -2.00 -0.28
N VAL A 84 -6.66 -1.00 -0.99
CA VAL A 84 -7.43 0.20 -1.31
C VAL A 84 -7.93 0.08 -2.74
N ASP A 85 -9.24 0.15 -2.93
CA ASP A 85 -9.89 0.15 -4.24
C ASP A 85 -10.78 1.39 -4.33
N ASP A 86 -10.54 2.20 -5.35
CA ASP A 86 -11.19 3.49 -5.57
C ASP A 86 -11.28 4.43 -4.33
N GLY A 87 -10.25 4.44 -3.49
CA GLY A 87 -10.20 5.24 -2.26
C GLY A 87 -10.85 4.57 -1.05
N GLU A 88 -11.45 3.38 -1.20
CA GLU A 88 -12.05 2.62 -0.12
C GLU A 88 -11.17 1.46 0.32
N VAL A 89 -11.07 1.21 1.64
CA VAL A 89 -10.47 -0.04 2.12
C VAL A 89 -11.47 -1.17 1.93
N VAL A 90 -11.06 -2.15 1.13
CA VAL A 90 -11.82 -3.35 0.83
C VAL A 90 -11.01 -4.58 1.21
N ALA A 91 -11.71 -5.67 1.52
CA ALA A 91 -11.06 -6.92 1.86
C ALA A 91 -10.92 -7.81 0.63
N VAL A 92 -9.71 -8.34 0.46
CA VAL A 92 -9.37 -9.23 -0.66
C VAL A 92 -9.50 -10.68 -0.22
N GLU A 93 -8.97 -11.02 0.95
CA GLU A 93 -8.86 -12.41 1.40
C GLU A 93 -9.02 -12.54 2.92
N ARG A 94 -9.67 -13.63 3.34
CA ARG A 94 -9.76 -14.04 4.75
C ARG A 94 -8.63 -15.00 5.09
N VAL A 95 -7.71 -14.58 5.93
CA VAL A 95 -6.75 -15.50 6.56
C VAL A 95 -6.86 -15.48 8.09
N ARG A 96 -6.47 -16.59 8.72
CA ARG A 96 -6.68 -16.81 10.16
C ARG A 96 -5.48 -16.42 11.02
N THR A 97 -4.26 -16.59 10.51
CA THR A 97 -3.04 -16.43 11.30
C THR A 97 -2.12 -15.37 10.72
N ALA A 98 -1.28 -14.78 11.57
CA ALA A 98 -0.30 -13.79 11.13
C ALA A 98 0.65 -14.37 10.08
N ALA A 99 1.19 -15.56 10.34
CA ALA A 99 2.09 -16.24 9.41
C ALA A 99 1.46 -16.45 8.02
N LYS A 100 0.18 -16.85 7.94
CA LYS A 100 -0.52 -16.98 6.66
C LYS A 100 -0.73 -15.62 5.98
N ALA A 101 -1.01 -14.56 6.74
CA ALA A 101 -1.12 -13.22 6.19
C ALA A 101 0.19 -12.74 5.56
N MET A 102 1.32 -12.99 6.23
CA MET A 102 2.65 -12.65 5.72
C MET A 102 2.92 -13.32 4.37
N VAL A 103 2.73 -14.64 4.29
CA VAL A 103 2.92 -15.40 3.05
C VAL A 103 2.01 -14.89 1.93
N ARG A 104 0.73 -14.60 2.23
CA ARG A 104 -0.19 -14.07 1.24
C ARG A 104 0.18 -12.68 0.76
N LEU A 105 0.65 -11.79 1.64
CA LEU A 105 1.15 -10.48 1.24
C LEU A 105 2.35 -10.59 0.29
N GLU A 106 3.27 -11.51 0.56
CA GLU A 106 4.41 -11.79 -0.31
C GLU A 106 3.97 -12.32 -1.68
N GLU A 107 3.06 -13.30 -1.71
CA GLU A 107 2.53 -13.87 -2.96
C GLU A 107 1.80 -12.82 -3.81
N MET A 108 0.99 -11.98 -3.18
CA MET A 108 0.29 -10.89 -3.85
C MET A 108 1.25 -9.80 -4.34
N ALA A 109 2.30 -9.50 -3.57
CA ALA A 109 3.33 -8.56 -3.96
C ALA A 109 4.09 -9.05 -5.21
N VAL A 110 4.49 -10.33 -5.23
CA VAL A 110 5.14 -10.93 -6.41
C VAL A 110 4.23 -10.89 -7.62
N ALA A 111 2.97 -11.29 -7.46
CA ALA A 111 1.99 -11.26 -8.56
C ALA A 111 1.77 -9.83 -9.11
N ALA A 112 1.70 -8.83 -8.24
CA ALA A 112 1.48 -7.43 -8.63
C ALA A 112 2.63 -6.81 -9.43
N THR A 113 3.83 -7.39 -9.37
CA THR A 113 4.93 -6.96 -10.25
C THR A 113 4.60 -7.16 -11.72
N ALA A 114 3.83 -8.22 -12.04
CA ALA A 114 3.55 -8.66 -13.41
C ALA A 114 4.83 -8.76 -14.28
N GLY A 115 5.96 -9.16 -13.67
CA GLY A 115 7.25 -9.29 -14.36
C GLY A 115 7.94 -7.96 -14.73
N ARG A 116 7.40 -6.81 -14.28
CA ARG A 116 8.00 -5.48 -14.53
C ARG A 116 9.01 -5.10 -13.45
N ALA A 117 9.85 -4.13 -13.74
CA ALA A 117 10.64 -3.45 -12.73
C ALA A 117 9.73 -2.64 -11.80
N VAL A 118 9.95 -2.75 -10.49
CA VAL A 118 9.09 -2.16 -9.46
C VAL A 118 9.91 -1.50 -8.36
N ASP A 119 9.40 -0.39 -7.84
CA ASP A 119 9.80 0.13 -6.53
C ASP A 119 8.85 -0.43 -5.46
N VAL A 120 9.38 -0.66 -4.26
CA VAL A 120 8.66 -1.35 -3.20
C VAL A 120 8.71 -0.55 -1.91
N ALA A 121 7.60 -0.52 -1.20
CA ALA A 121 7.57 -0.04 0.18
C ALA A 121 6.90 -1.07 1.07
N VAL A 122 7.50 -1.31 2.24
CA VAL A 122 6.89 -2.06 3.32
C VAL A 122 6.56 -1.08 4.43
N HIS A 123 5.29 -1.06 4.84
CA HIS A 123 4.83 -0.26 5.97
C HIS A 123 4.51 -1.17 7.15
N HIS A 124 4.72 -0.69 8.38
CA HIS A 124 4.28 -1.41 9.58
C HIS A 124 3.82 -0.46 10.69
N LEU A 125 3.18 -1.02 11.73
CA LEU A 125 2.99 -0.34 13.01
C LEU A 125 3.33 -1.30 14.16
N GLY A 126 4.44 -1.05 14.86
CA GLY A 126 4.92 -1.93 15.93
C GLY A 126 5.25 -3.36 15.47
N ALA A 127 5.63 -3.55 14.19
CA ALA A 127 5.92 -4.85 13.58
C ALA A 127 7.20 -4.83 12.73
N GLN A 128 8.24 -4.14 13.23
CA GLN A 128 9.53 -3.95 12.55
C GLN A 128 10.14 -5.26 12.06
N SER A 129 10.26 -6.26 12.94
CA SER A 129 10.91 -7.54 12.59
C SER A 129 10.14 -8.31 11.50
N GLN A 130 8.80 -8.23 11.50
CA GLN A 130 8.00 -8.82 10.43
C GLN A 130 8.19 -8.08 9.10
N ALA A 131 8.28 -6.75 9.14
CA ALA A 131 8.53 -5.94 7.95
C ALA A 131 9.91 -6.23 7.34
N GLU A 132 10.94 -6.36 8.17
CA GLU A 132 12.29 -6.74 7.73
C GLU A 132 12.31 -8.13 7.07
N ALA A 133 11.56 -9.09 7.63
CA ALA A 133 11.43 -10.42 7.03
C ALA A 133 10.78 -10.37 5.63
N VAL A 134 9.74 -9.56 5.45
CA VAL A 134 9.10 -9.34 4.13
C VAL A 134 10.08 -8.71 3.16
N VAL A 135 10.80 -7.66 3.59
CA VAL A 135 11.80 -7.00 2.74
C VAL A 135 12.87 -8.00 2.29
N ALA A 136 13.42 -8.80 3.21
CA ALA A 136 14.40 -9.82 2.89
C ALA A 136 13.86 -10.85 1.89
N ARG A 137 12.60 -11.27 2.07
CA ARG A 137 11.95 -12.23 1.16
C ARG A 137 11.66 -11.65 -0.21
N LEU A 138 11.15 -10.43 -0.30
CA LEU A 138 10.92 -9.75 -1.58
C LEU A 138 12.22 -9.54 -2.34
N ARG A 139 13.31 -9.17 -1.65
CA ARG A 139 14.64 -9.07 -2.24
C ARG A 139 15.18 -10.39 -2.79
N SER A 140 14.81 -11.52 -2.19
CA SER A 140 15.29 -12.83 -2.66
C SER A 140 14.50 -13.40 -3.84
N VAL A 141 13.25 -12.95 -4.05
CA VAL A 141 12.37 -13.50 -5.09
C VAL A 141 12.13 -12.57 -6.28
N LEU A 142 12.37 -11.26 -6.14
CA LEU A 142 12.14 -10.28 -7.20
C LEU A 142 13.44 -9.93 -7.93
N THR A 143 13.44 -10.05 -9.26
CA THR A 143 14.60 -9.80 -10.12
C THR A 143 14.64 -8.40 -10.75
N GLY A 144 13.54 -7.63 -10.66
CA GLY A 144 13.40 -6.26 -11.16
C GLY A 144 13.23 -5.22 -10.05
N LEU A 145 13.85 -5.47 -8.90
CA LEU A 145 13.62 -4.70 -7.69
C LEU A 145 14.42 -3.38 -7.72
N GLY A 146 13.68 -2.29 -7.67
CA GLY A 146 14.19 -0.94 -7.48
C GLY A 146 14.45 -0.61 -6.02
N ASP A 147 14.08 0.60 -5.62
CA ASP A 147 14.23 1.02 -4.22
C ASP A 147 13.24 0.26 -3.35
N VAL A 148 13.74 -0.24 -2.21
CA VAL A 148 12.92 -0.91 -1.19
C VAL A 148 12.98 -0.09 0.08
N SER A 149 11.87 0.55 0.42
CA SER A 149 11.71 1.26 1.68
C SER A 149 11.03 0.39 2.72
N ASN A 150 11.46 0.51 3.98
CA ASN A 150 10.78 -0.04 5.14
C ASN A 150 10.51 1.12 6.09
N THR A 151 9.25 1.38 6.44
CA THR A 151 8.89 2.56 7.23
C THR A 151 7.72 2.28 8.15
N GLU A 152 7.80 2.78 9.38
CA GLU A 152 6.66 2.76 10.29
C GLU A 152 5.62 3.80 9.87
N VAL A 153 4.34 3.43 9.88
CA VAL A 153 3.26 4.36 9.56
C VAL A 153 3.11 5.42 10.63
N GLY A 154 2.87 6.66 10.20
CA GLY A 154 2.59 7.78 11.11
C GLY A 154 1.23 7.65 11.82
N ALA A 155 1.03 8.49 12.84
CA ALA A 155 -0.14 8.45 13.73
C ALA A 155 -1.50 8.50 13.01
N VAL A 156 -1.60 9.23 11.89
CA VAL A 156 -2.85 9.36 11.11
C VAL A 156 -3.28 8.01 10.56
N VAL A 157 -2.41 7.31 9.83
CA VAL A 157 -2.70 5.97 9.32
C VAL A 157 -2.79 4.98 10.47
N GLY A 158 -1.88 5.09 11.45
CA GLY A 158 -1.82 4.20 12.60
C GLY A 158 -3.11 4.14 13.43
N THR A 159 -3.81 5.27 13.57
CA THR A 159 -5.13 5.33 14.25
C THR A 159 -6.18 4.45 13.56
N HIS A 160 -6.05 4.22 12.26
CA HIS A 160 -7.01 3.43 11.47
C HIS A 160 -6.63 1.96 11.38
N VAL A 161 -5.35 1.64 11.20
CA VAL A 161 -4.90 0.26 11.00
C VAL A 161 -4.60 -0.46 12.31
N GLY A 162 -4.23 0.29 13.35
CA GLY A 162 -3.88 -0.23 14.67
C GLY A 162 -2.54 -0.99 14.72
N PRO A 163 -2.02 -1.27 15.94
CA PRO A 163 -0.77 -1.99 16.12
C PRO A 163 -0.78 -3.40 15.50
N GLY A 164 0.39 -3.84 15.03
CA GLY A 164 0.57 -5.10 14.33
C GLY A 164 0.10 -5.09 12.88
N ALA A 165 -0.19 -3.90 12.32
CA ALA A 165 -0.42 -3.72 10.91
C ALA A 165 0.87 -3.87 10.10
N ILE A 166 0.75 -4.44 8.91
CA ILE A 166 1.82 -4.54 7.93
C ILE A 166 1.24 -4.39 6.52
N ALA A 167 1.94 -3.67 5.66
CA ALA A 167 1.54 -3.46 4.28
C ALA A 167 2.73 -3.64 3.34
N VAL A 168 2.44 -4.07 2.12
CA VAL A 168 3.37 -4.08 0.99
C VAL A 168 2.77 -3.25 -0.13
N VAL A 169 3.57 -2.34 -0.67
CA VAL A 169 3.23 -1.48 -1.81
C VAL A 169 4.15 -1.84 -2.96
N ILE A 170 3.56 -2.14 -4.11
CA ILE A 170 4.28 -2.49 -5.35
C ILE A 170 3.95 -1.44 -6.39
N ALA A 171 4.95 -0.64 -6.75
CA ALA A 171 4.81 0.47 -7.68
C ALA A 171 5.65 0.20 -8.94
N PRO A 172 5.02 -0.13 -10.07
CA PRO A 172 5.72 -0.35 -11.33
C PRO A 172 6.42 0.91 -11.83
N ARG A 173 7.64 0.76 -12.32
CA ARG A 173 8.37 1.82 -13.02
C ARG A 173 7.70 2.06 -14.38
N VAL A 174 7.12 3.26 -14.56
CA VAL A 174 6.32 3.72 -15.72
C VAL A 174 6.83 5.04 -16.25
#